data_AF-A0A1Z4M3N4-F1
#
_entry.id   AF-A0A1Z4M3N4-F1
#
_cell.length_a   1.000
_cell.length_b   1.000
_cell.length_c   1.000
_cell.angle_alpha   90.00
_cell.angle_beta   90.00
_cell.angle_gamma   90.00
#
_symmetry.space_group_name_H-M   'P 1'
#
loop_
_entity.id
_entity.type
_entity.pdbx_description
1 polymer ?
#
loop_
_entity_poly.entity_id
_entity_poly.type
_entity_poly.pdbx_seq_one_letter_code
_entity_poly.pdbx_strand_id
1 'polypeptide(L)'
;MATTKFQNNVRTRLYKKNYQGFSQSDFLEAAKNIGCDDLDNPTHEQIKAGVQYLIDRHNQSLEIPDSENLTEALTESETIQQTENSTAITNQQKEQLITVQAQSLGIELSESEITDISQTVSDSFTDFVSAVETINSLIKDYAQSKFDSIEQQIDASNNNLRDYIDKRTTGLQRKSVEGAITTKEVLEQKSSSLKSFSKSLSATLKTQ
;
A
#
# COMPACT_ATOMS: atom_id res chain seq x y z
N MET A 1 15.82 3.50 25.66
CA MET A 1 15.48 3.67 27.09
C MET A 1 15.13 2.31 27.66
N ALA A 2 15.58 1.99 28.88
CA ALA A 2 15.30 0.72 29.53
C ALA A 2 13.82 0.63 29.95
N THR A 3 13.22 -0.55 29.80
CA THR A 3 11.82 -0.81 30.21
C THR A 3 11.76 -1.02 31.72
N THR A 4 10.91 -0.25 32.42
CA THR A 4 10.81 -0.33 33.89
C THR A 4 10.08 -1.58 34.34
N LYS A 5 10.29 -2.00 35.60
CA LYS A 5 9.59 -3.19 36.13
C LYS A 5 8.07 -3.01 36.16
N PHE A 6 7.58 -1.80 36.45
CA PHE A 6 6.15 -1.48 36.37
C PHE A 6 5.60 -1.74 34.96
N GLN A 7 6.24 -1.18 33.94
CA GLN A 7 5.79 -1.32 32.55
C GLN A 7 5.75 -2.80 32.12
N ASN A 8 6.79 -3.58 32.45
CA ASN A 8 6.84 -5.00 32.09
C ASN A 8 5.74 -5.83 32.80
N ASN A 9 5.52 -5.59 34.10
CA ASN A 9 4.51 -6.34 34.86
C ASN A 9 3.09 -5.99 34.44
N VAL A 10 2.79 -4.71 34.23
CA VAL A 10 1.48 -4.23 33.77
C VAL A 10 1.20 -4.74 32.36
N ARG A 11 2.17 -4.61 31.43
CA ARG A 11 2.06 -5.13 30.05
C ARG A 11 1.78 -6.62 30.02
N THR A 12 2.53 -7.42 30.79
CA THR A 12 2.35 -8.88 30.83
C THR A 12 0.93 -9.26 31.30
N ARG A 13 0.37 -8.51 32.27
CA ARG A 13 -1.00 -8.75 32.75
C ARG A 13 -2.07 -8.30 31.77
N LEU A 14 -1.85 -7.19 31.06
CA LEU A 14 -2.74 -6.73 29.99
C LEU A 14 -2.78 -7.73 28.82
N TYR A 15 -1.63 -8.26 28.42
CA TYR A 15 -1.54 -9.25 27.35
C TYR A 15 -2.29 -10.54 27.69
N LYS A 16 -2.21 -11.01 28.95
CA LYS A 16 -3.01 -12.15 29.42
C LYS A 16 -4.53 -11.89 29.39
N LYS A 17 -4.95 -10.63 29.40
CA LYS A 17 -6.35 -10.20 29.29
C LYS A 17 -6.72 -9.76 27.86
N ASN A 18 -5.86 -10.02 26.87
CA ASN A 18 -6.03 -9.61 25.47
C ASN A 18 -6.07 -8.09 25.20
N TYR A 19 -5.55 -7.26 26.11
CA TYR A 19 -5.37 -5.82 25.89
C TYR A 19 -3.95 -5.56 25.39
N GLN A 20 -3.80 -5.04 24.17
CA GLN A 20 -2.51 -4.76 23.50
C GLN A 20 -2.47 -3.33 22.95
N GLY A 21 -1.33 -2.89 22.40
CA GLY A 21 -1.21 -1.59 21.73
C GLY A 21 -0.81 -0.38 22.59
N PHE A 22 -0.67 -0.54 23.92
CA PHE A 22 -0.25 0.56 24.79
C PHE A 22 1.19 1.02 24.53
N SER A 23 1.36 2.32 24.35
CA SER A 23 2.63 3.02 24.20
C SER A 23 3.36 3.17 25.54
N GLN A 24 4.65 3.52 25.50
CA GLN A 24 5.41 3.80 26.72
C GLN A 24 4.84 4.97 27.53
N SER A 25 4.28 5.99 26.86
CA SER A 25 3.60 7.12 27.50
C SER A 25 2.38 6.69 28.29
N ASP A 26 1.61 5.72 27.81
CA ASP A 26 0.39 5.27 28.50
C ASP A 26 0.72 4.64 29.86
N PHE A 27 1.82 3.86 29.93
CA PHE A 27 2.27 3.27 31.18
C PHE A 27 2.79 4.32 32.18
N LEU A 28 3.45 5.38 31.69
CA LEU A 28 3.92 6.47 32.55
C LEU A 28 2.74 7.29 33.09
N GLU A 29 1.73 7.53 32.27
CA GLU A 29 0.52 8.23 32.67
C GLU A 29 -0.31 7.41 33.66
N ALA A 30 -0.43 6.09 33.44
CA ALA A 30 -1.05 5.18 34.39
C ALA A 30 -0.31 5.19 35.74
N ALA A 31 1.03 5.13 35.72
CA ALA A 31 1.84 5.18 36.94
C ALA A 31 1.65 6.50 37.71
N LYS A 32 1.56 7.63 36.99
CA LYS A 32 1.30 8.94 37.60
C LYS A 32 -0.08 9.01 38.26
N ASN A 33 -1.11 8.50 37.58
CA ASN A 33 -2.49 8.54 38.09
C ASN A 33 -2.70 7.66 39.33
N ILE A 34 -1.97 6.56 39.44
CA ILE A 34 -2.05 5.66 40.60
C ILE A 34 -1.05 6.00 41.72
N GLY A 35 -0.27 7.09 41.57
CA GLY A 35 0.75 7.49 42.55
C GLY A 35 1.91 6.48 42.69
N CYS A 36 2.37 5.91 41.57
CA CYS A 36 3.54 5.03 41.55
C CYS A 36 4.81 5.84 41.25
N ASP A 37 5.45 6.35 42.29
CA ASP A 37 6.66 7.19 42.17
C ASP A 37 7.92 6.38 41.84
N ASP A 38 7.99 5.10 42.26
CA ASP A 38 9.10 4.18 41.97
C ASP A 38 8.67 3.12 40.92
N LEU A 39 9.00 3.39 39.65
CA LEU A 39 8.65 2.52 38.53
C LEU A 39 9.47 1.21 38.47
N ASP A 40 10.59 1.14 39.18
CA ASP A 40 11.47 -0.03 39.20
C ASP A 40 11.23 -0.94 40.42
N ASN A 41 10.43 -0.47 41.39
CA ASN A 41 9.94 -1.27 42.51
C ASN A 41 8.45 -1.01 42.85
N PRO A 42 7.51 -1.25 41.90
CA PRO A 42 6.09 -1.06 42.15
C PRO A 42 5.51 -2.14 43.07
N THR A 43 4.56 -1.76 43.91
CA THR A 43 3.80 -2.72 44.72
C THR A 43 2.80 -3.52 43.87
N HIS A 44 2.32 -4.65 44.40
CA HIS A 44 1.34 -5.48 43.69
C HIS A 44 0.02 -4.74 43.44
N GLU A 45 -0.42 -3.91 44.40
CA GLU A 45 -1.62 -3.09 44.26
C GLU A 45 -1.45 -2.01 43.20
N GLN A 46 -0.29 -1.35 43.12
CA GLN A 46 0.00 -0.39 42.05
C GLN A 46 0.00 -1.07 40.68
N ILE A 47 0.56 -2.28 40.54
CA ILE A 47 0.48 -3.01 39.25
C ILE A 47 -0.99 -3.32 38.90
N LYS A 48 -1.80 -3.75 39.85
CA LYS A 48 -3.22 -4.07 39.61
C LYS A 48 -4.03 -2.81 39.26
N ALA A 49 -3.83 -1.72 39.99
CA ALA A 49 -4.45 -0.42 39.73
C ALA A 49 -4.03 0.14 38.38
N GLY A 50 -2.75 0.03 38.00
CA GLY A 50 -2.26 0.46 36.69
C GLY A 50 -2.85 -0.35 35.53
N VAL A 51 -3.01 -1.67 35.70
CA VAL A 51 -3.73 -2.51 34.73
C VAL A 51 -5.19 -2.08 34.62
N GLN A 52 -5.87 -1.87 35.75
CA GLN A 52 -7.28 -1.47 35.75
C GLN A 52 -7.47 -0.10 35.11
N TYR A 53 -6.62 0.88 35.46
CA TYR A 53 -6.64 2.22 34.86
C TYR A 53 -6.45 2.17 33.34
N LEU A 54 -5.54 1.35 32.83
CA LEU A 54 -5.33 1.23 31.38
C LEU A 54 -6.48 0.51 30.67
N ILE A 55 -7.13 -0.45 31.32
CA ILE A 55 -8.35 -1.08 30.81
C ILE A 55 -9.49 -0.06 30.80
N ASP A 56 -9.70 0.65 31.90
CA ASP A 56 -10.75 1.65 32.05
C ASP A 56 -10.53 2.79 31.05
N ARG A 57 -9.29 3.24 30.86
CA ARG A 57 -8.96 4.24 29.85
C ARG A 57 -9.11 3.73 28.42
N HIS A 58 -8.73 2.49 28.15
CA HIS A 58 -8.95 1.86 26.84
C HIS A 58 -10.45 1.72 26.55
N ASN A 59 -11.26 1.46 27.59
CA ASN A 59 -12.71 1.38 27.50
C ASN A 59 -13.39 2.76 27.50
N GLN A 60 -12.82 3.77 28.18
CA GLN A 60 -13.27 5.16 28.13
C GLN A 60 -12.86 5.85 26.84
N SER A 61 -11.78 5.44 26.19
CA SER A 61 -11.50 5.88 24.82
C SER A 61 -12.48 5.29 23.79
N LEU A 62 -13.33 4.34 24.21
CA LEU A 62 -14.50 3.82 23.50
C LEU A 62 -15.82 4.49 23.97
N GLU A 63 -15.77 5.40 24.95
CA GLU A 63 -16.89 6.23 25.39
C GLU A 63 -16.58 7.70 25.02
N ILE A 64 -17.36 8.26 24.10
CA ILE A 64 -17.31 9.68 23.76
C ILE A 64 -17.59 10.48 25.05
N PRO A 65 -16.70 11.37 25.51
CA PRO A 65 -17.01 12.25 26.62
C PRO A 65 -17.94 13.34 26.12
N ASP A 66 -19.17 13.34 26.64
CA ASP A 66 -20.09 14.47 26.58
C ASP A 66 -19.40 15.74 27.12
N SER A 67 -19.27 16.74 26.26
CA SER A 67 -19.12 18.12 26.69
C SER A 67 -20.51 18.70 26.85
N GLU A 68 -20.89 18.98 28.09
CA GLU A 68 -22.00 19.86 28.46
C GLU A 68 -21.93 21.18 27.66
N ASN A 69 -22.71 21.30 26.59
CA ASN A 69 -23.52 22.47 26.30
C ASN A 69 -24.49 22.15 25.16
N LEU A 70 -25.70 21.72 25.53
CA LEU A 70 -26.99 21.93 24.85
C LEU A 70 -28.01 20.93 25.42
N THR A 71 -28.34 21.16 26.68
CA THR A 71 -29.61 20.74 27.27
C THR A 71 -30.76 21.28 26.42
N GLU A 72 -31.53 20.37 25.83
CA GLU A 72 -32.99 20.42 25.57
C GLU A 72 -33.29 19.77 24.22
N ALA A 73 -33.45 18.44 24.21
CA ALA A 73 -34.64 17.79 23.67
C ALA A 73 -34.50 16.26 23.75
N LEU A 74 -35.45 15.66 24.48
CA LEU A 74 -35.97 14.30 24.28
C LEU A 74 -35.23 13.16 24.99
N THR A 75 -35.36 13.22 26.31
CA THR A 75 -35.94 12.17 27.18
C THR A 75 -36.27 10.78 26.59
N GLU A 76 -35.84 9.81 27.40
CA GLU A 76 -36.54 8.59 27.85
C GLU A 76 -36.20 7.23 27.21
N SER A 77 -35.70 6.39 28.12
CA SER A 77 -35.33 4.98 28.06
C SER A 77 -36.43 4.02 27.58
N GLU A 78 -35.98 2.76 27.46
CA GLU A 78 -36.71 1.49 27.30
C GLU A 78 -36.90 1.10 25.83
N THR A 79 -36.37 -0.03 25.36
CA THR A 79 -36.71 -1.37 25.83
C THR A 79 -35.74 -2.39 25.23
N ILE A 80 -35.36 -3.42 26.00
CA ILE A 80 -34.79 -4.65 25.45
C ILE A 80 -35.87 -5.28 24.56
N GLN A 81 -35.71 -5.19 23.24
CA GLN A 81 -36.43 -6.04 22.29
C GLN A 81 -35.46 -6.64 21.29
N GLN A 82 -35.38 -7.96 21.38
CA GLN A 82 -34.72 -8.88 20.50
C GLN A 82 -35.39 -8.81 19.12
N THR A 83 -34.86 -7.97 18.21
CA THR A 83 -35.31 -7.91 16.81
C THR A 83 -34.09 -7.64 15.93
N GLU A 84 -33.64 -8.68 15.23
CA GLU A 84 -32.65 -8.69 14.14
C GLU A 84 -31.31 -7.99 14.42
N ASN A 85 -30.32 -8.78 14.86
CA ASN A 85 -28.92 -8.38 15.06
C ASN A 85 -28.30 -7.83 13.78
N SER A 86 -28.52 -6.56 13.49
CA SER A 86 -27.82 -5.84 12.42
C SER A 86 -27.19 -4.60 13.04
N THR A 87 -25.87 -4.65 13.21
CA THR A 87 -25.11 -3.51 13.73
C THR A 87 -24.88 -2.57 12.55
N ALA A 88 -25.65 -1.49 12.45
CA ALA A 88 -25.43 -0.48 11.42
C ALA A 88 -24.12 0.26 11.72
N ILE A 89 -23.23 0.39 10.73
CA ILE A 89 -21.96 1.10 10.85
C ILE A 89 -21.91 2.30 9.91
N THR A 90 -21.34 3.40 10.37
CA THR A 90 -21.19 4.62 9.56
C THR A 90 -20.05 4.49 8.54
N ASN A 91 -20.06 5.31 7.49
CA ASN A 91 -18.95 5.37 6.54
C ASN A 91 -17.62 5.71 7.21
N GLN A 92 -17.62 6.62 8.18
CA GLN A 92 -16.40 6.98 8.91
C GLN A 92 -15.85 5.78 9.72
N GLN A 93 -16.73 4.98 10.33
CA GLN A 93 -16.32 3.75 11.02
C GLN A 93 -15.78 2.71 10.04
N LYS A 94 -16.37 2.59 8.85
CA LYS A 94 -15.86 1.73 7.77
C LYS A 94 -14.45 2.11 7.37
N GLU A 95 -14.21 3.39 7.08
CA GLU A 95 -12.92 3.91 6.65
C GLU A 95 -11.83 3.72 7.73
N GLN A 96 -12.17 3.97 9.00
CA GLN A 96 -11.26 3.70 10.12
C GLN A 96 -10.93 2.21 10.23
N LEU A 97 -11.93 1.33 10.11
CA LEU A 97 -11.73 -0.11 10.19
C LEU A 97 -10.87 -0.61 9.03
N ILE A 98 -11.14 -0.15 7.80
CA ILE A 98 -10.33 -0.45 6.60
C ILE A 98 -8.89 -0.01 6.82
N THR A 99 -8.66 1.20 7.33
CA THR A 99 -7.31 1.73 7.59
C THR A 99 -6.54 0.83 8.56
N VAL A 100 -7.14 0.50 9.70
CA VAL A 100 -6.52 -0.35 10.72
C VAL A 100 -6.25 -1.75 10.19
N GLN A 101 -7.21 -2.35 9.47
CA GLN A 101 -7.05 -3.68 8.89
C GLN A 101 -5.95 -3.70 7.82
N ALA A 102 -5.91 -2.71 6.93
CA ALA A 102 -4.90 -2.60 5.89
C ALA A 102 -3.49 -2.49 6.49
N GLN A 103 -3.31 -1.63 7.50
CA GLN A 103 -2.05 -1.52 8.23
C GLN A 103 -1.64 -2.84 8.89
N SER A 104 -2.61 -3.58 9.47
CA SER A 104 -2.34 -4.89 10.08
C SER A 104 -1.91 -5.95 9.06
N LEU A 105 -2.39 -5.84 7.82
CA LEU A 105 -2.00 -6.68 6.69
C LEU A 105 -0.68 -6.21 6.03
N GLY A 106 -0.10 -5.11 6.48
CA GLY A 106 1.08 -4.50 5.88
C GLY A 106 0.81 -3.84 4.52
N ILE A 107 -0.45 -3.47 4.26
CA ILE A 107 -0.90 -2.82 3.04
C ILE A 107 -1.11 -1.33 3.34
N GLU A 108 -0.44 -0.48 2.57
CA GLU A 108 -0.65 0.96 2.62
C GLU A 108 -1.68 1.35 1.55
N LEU A 109 -2.80 1.92 2.00
CA LEU A 109 -3.87 2.43 1.14
C LEU A 109 -3.86 3.95 1.16
N SER A 110 -4.12 4.57 0.02
CA SER A 110 -4.36 6.01 -0.04
C SER A 110 -5.79 6.36 0.43
N GLU A 111 -6.03 7.62 0.78
CA GLU A 111 -7.36 8.08 1.25
C GLU A 111 -8.48 7.76 0.25
N SER A 112 -8.25 7.96 -1.04
CA SER A 112 -9.23 7.62 -2.08
C SER A 112 -9.54 6.13 -2.13
N GLU A 113 -8.55 5.28 -1.86
CA GLU A 113 -8.72 3.82 -1.92
C GLU A 113 -9.50 3.30 -0.72
N ILE A 114 -9.27 3.92 0.45
CA ILE A 114 -10.04 3.65 1.66
C ILE A 114 -11.51 4.00 1.42
N THR A 115 -11.79 5.15 0.79
CA THR A 115 -13.16 5.55 0.41
C THR A 115 -13.78 4.62 -0.64
N ASP A 116 -13.03 4.20 -1.66
CA ASP A 116 -13.56 3.28 -2.68
C ASP A 116 -13.92 1.91 -2.07
N ILE A 117 -13.07 1.40 -1.18
CA ILE A 117 -13.35 0.15 -0.45
C ILE A 117 -14.55 0.35 0.49
N SER A 118 -14.66 1.48 1.19
CA SER A 118 -15.75 1.75 2.15
C SER A 118 -17.12 1.82 1.49
N GLN A 119 -17.21 2.24 0.22
CA GLN A 119 -18.43 2.22 -0.58
C GLN A 119 -18.89 0.81 -0.95
N THR A 120 -17.97 -0.16 -0.98
CA THR A 120 -18.26 -1.56 -1.31
C THR A 120 -18.65 -2.37 -0.07
N VAL A 121 -18.27 -1.90 1.12
CA VAL A 121 -18.60 -2.54 2.40
C VAL A 121 -20.06 -2.24 2.78
N SER A 122 -20.83 -3.30 3.08
CA SER A 122 -22.21 -3.20 3.56
C SER A 122 -22.34 -2.22 4.74
N ASP A 123 -23.47 -1.53 4.84
CA ASP A 123 -23.75 -0.64 5.99
C ASP A 123 -24.14 -1.41 7.25
N SER A 124 -24.41 -2.72 7.12
CA SER A 124 -25.00 -3.50 8.18
C SER A 124 -24.43 -4.91 8.23
N PHE A 125 -24.07 -5.36 9.44
CA PHE A 125 -23.47 -6.68 9.68
C PHE A 125 -24.17 -7.44 10.79
N THR A 126 -24.23 -8.75 10.61
CA THR A 126 -24.78 -9.68 11.62
C THR A 126 -23.90 -9.77 12.87
N ASP A 127 -22.58 -9.69 12.67
CA ASP A 127 -21.60 -9.60 13.75
C ASP A 127 -20.33 -8.86 13.29
N PHE A 128 -19.51 -8.44 14.25
CA PHE A 128 -18.28 -7.69 13.97
C PHE A 128 -17.19 -8.55 13.29
N VAL A 129 -17.17 -9.86 13.52
CA VAL A 129 -16.15 -10.75 12.95
C VAL A 129 -16.34 -10.86 11.45
N SER A 130 -17.57 -11.10 10.98
CA SER A 130 -17.95 -11.11 9.57
C SER A 130 -17.70 -9.77 8.88
N ALA A 131 -17.87 -8.65 9.58
CA ALA A 131 -17.51 -7.33 9.08
C ALA A 131 -16.00 -7.22 8.80
N VAL A 132 -15.17 -7.63 9.76
CA VAL A 132 -13.70 -7.62 9.63
C VAL A 132 -13.23 -8.59 8.55
N GLU A 133 -13.80 -9.79 8.47
CA GLU A 133 -13.47 -10.77 7.42
C GLU A 133 -13.81 -10.24 6.02
N THR A 134 -14.97 -9.61 5.87
CA THR A 134 -15.40 -8.99 4.60
C THR A 134 -14.45 -7.86 4.21
N ILE A 135 -14.13 -6.96 5.13
CA ILE A 135 -13.19 -5.86 4.89
C ILE A 135 -11.80 -6.39 4.53
N ASN A 136 -11.31 -7.42 5.23
CA ASN A 136 -10.03 -8.04 4.92
C ASN A 136 -10.01 -8.68 3.52
N SER A 137 -11.11 -9.29 3.09
CA SER A 137 -11.22 -9.80 1.73
C SER A 137 -11.15 -8.65 0.72
N LEU A 138 -11.93 -7.59 0.92
CA LEU A 138 -11.97 -6.45 0.00
C LEU A 138 -10.61 -5.75 -0.11
N ILE A 139 -9.89 -5.58 1.00
CA ILE A 139 -8.53 -5.00 0.98
C ILE A 139 -7.58 -5.89 0.17
N LYS A 140 -7.63 -7.21 0.37
CA LYS A 140 -6.78 -8.17 -0.37
C LYS A 140 -7.12 -8.17 -1.86
N ASP A 141 -8.39 -8.19 -2.21
CA ASP A 141 -8.85 -8.16 -3.60
C ASP A 141 -8.42 -6.86 -4.29
N TYR A 142 -8.51 -5.73 -3.58
CA TYR A 142 -8.03 -4.44 -4.08
C TYR A 142 -6.52 -4.43 -4.30
N ALA A 143 -5.74 -4.94 -3.33
CA ALA A 143 -4.29 -5.07 -3.47
C ALA A 143 -3.91 -6.02 -4.63
N GLN A 144 -4.60 -7.15 -4.77
CA GLN A 144 -4.38 -8.10 -5.86
C GLN A 144 -4.64 -7.44 -7.23
N SER A 145 -5.78 -6.75 -7.38
CA SER A 145 -6.11 -6.02 -8.61
C SER A 145 -5.05 -4.98 -8.99
N LYS A 146 -4.48 -4.28 -8.01
CA LYS A 146 -3.35 -3.37 -8.23
C LYS A 146 -2.11 -4.11 -8.73
N PHE A 147 -1.75 -5.24 -8.11
CA PHE A 147 -0.62 -6.04 -8.56
C PHE A 147 -0.83 -6.56 -9.98
N ASP A 148 -2.01 -7.08 -10.30
CA ASP A 148 -2.35 -7.56 -11.64
C ASP A 148 -2.26 -6.43 -12.68
N SER A 149 -2.73 -5.23 -12.34
CA SER A 149 -2.63 -4.05 -13.22
C SER A 149 -1.17 -3.65 -13.47
N ILE A 150 -0.32 -3.68 -12.44
CA ILE A 150 1.12 -3.41 -12.57
C ILE A 150 1.78 -4.48 -13.45
N GLU A 151 1.47 -5.75 -13.24
CA GLU A 151 1.99 -6.86 -14.04
C GLU A 151 1.64 -6.69 -15.53
N GLN A 152 0.38 -6.36 -15.82
CA GLN A 152 -0.07 -6.08 -17.19
C GLN A 152 0.67 -4.88 -17.82
N GLN A 153 0.92 -3.82 -17.05
CA GLN A 153 1.68 -2.66 -17.53
C GLN A 153 3.14 -3.02 -17.83
N ILE A 154 3.77 -3.85 -16.99
CA ILE A 154 5.13 -4.35 -17.21
C ILE A 154 5.19 -5.19 -18.49
N ASP A 155 4.22 -6.10 -18.69
CA ASP A 155 4.16 -6.94 -19.89
C ASP A 155 3.95 -6.11 -21.16
N ALA A 156 3.04 -5.14 -21.13
CA ALA A 156 2.82 -4.22 -22.24
C ALA A 156 4.10 -3.43 -22.57
N SER A 157 4.80 -2.92 -21.55
CA SER A 157 6.08 -2.21 -21.71
C SER A 157 7.15 -3.10 -22.34
N ASN A 158 7.30 -4.34 -21.87
CA ASN A 158 8.24 -5.31 -22.40
C ASN A 158 7.97 -5.65 -23.87
N ASN A 159 6.70 -5.84 -24.24
CA ASN A 159 6.32 -6.10 -25.63
C ASN A 159 6.59 -4.90 -26.53
N ASN A 160 6.30 -3.69 -26.07
CA ASN A 160 6.63 -2.47 -26.82
C ASN A 160 8.14 -2.30 -27.04
N LEU A 161 8.96 -2.63 -26.04
CA LEU A 161 10.41 -2.59 -26.17
C LEU A 161 10.94 -3.63 -27.16
N ARG A 162 10.39 -4.86 -27.14
CA ARG A 162 10.74 -5.90 -28.12
C ARG A 162 10.40 -5.44 -29.54
N ASP A 163 9.19 -4.95 -29.77
CA ASP A 163 8.76 -4.41 -31.06
C ASP A 163 9.66 -3.28 -31.56
N TYR A 164 10.05 -2.37 -30.66
CA TYR A 164 10.96 -1.28 -30.99
C TYR A 164 12.34 -1.81 -31.42
N ILE A 165 12.90 -2.76 -30.68
CA ILE A 165 14.20 -3.39 -30.99
C ILE A 165 14.12 -4.12 -32.33
N ASP A 166 13.06 -4.86 -32.60
CA ASP A 166 12.89 -5.60 -33.86
C ASP A 166 12.77 -4.66 -35.06
N LYS A 167 11.98 -3.59 -34.93
CA LYS A 167 11.88 -2.54 -35.96
C LYS A 167 13.23 -1.87 -36.20
N ARG A 168 13.98 -1.57 -35.13
CA ARG A 168 15.29 -0.94 -35.24
C ARG A 168 16.31 -1.87 -35.90
N THR A 169 16.32 -3.14 -35.51
CA THR A 169 17.20 -4.18 -36.06
C THR A 169 16.93 -4.38 -37.55
N THR A 170 15.67 -4.57 -37.93
CA THR A 170 15.25 -4.69 -39.33
C THR A 170 15.62 -3.44 -40.14
N GLY A 171 15.39 -2.26 -39.56
CA GLY A 171 15.74 -0.99 -40.19
C GLY A 171 17.25 -0.81 -40.42
N LEU A 172 18.08 -1.26 -39.48
CA LEU A 172 19.54 -1.22 -39.61
C LEU A 172 20.05 -2.23 -40.62
N GLN A 173 19.51 -3.46 -40.62
CA GLN A 173 19.82 -4.47 -41.63
C GLN A 173 19.52 -3.97 -43.03
N ARG A 174 18.33 -3.38 -43.25
CA ARG A 174 17.96 -2.77 -44.53
C ARG A 174 18.93 -1.67 -44.95
N LYS A 175 19.23 -0.72 -44.06
CA LYS A 175 20.20 0.37 -44.35
C LYS A 175 21.59 -0.15 -44.68
N SER A 176 22.03 -1.22 -44.01
CA SER A 176 23.32 -1.86 -44.29
C SER A 176 23.35 -2.49 -45.69
N VAL A 177 22.30 -3.20 -46.07
CA VAL A 177 22.15 -3.78 -47.42
C VAL A 177 22.10 -2.69 -48.49
N GLU A 178 21.30 -1.64 -48.27
CA GLU A 178 21.21 -0.48 -49.18
C GLU A 178 22.59 0.18 -49.37
N GLY A 179 23.33 0.42 -48.28
CA GLY A 179 24.68 0.98 -48.36
C GLY A 179 25.67 0.09 -49.12
N ALA A 180 25.57 -1.23 -48.96
CA ALA A 180 26.40 -2.19 -49.71
C ALA A 180 26.09 -2.17 -51.21
N ILE A 181 24.81 -2.09 -51.58
CA ILE A 181 24.36 -1.98 -52.97
C ILE A 181 24.90 -0.68 -53.59
N THR A 182 24.69 0.47 -52.94
CA THR A 182 25.20 1.76 -53.44
C THR A 182 26.73 1.75 -53.60
N THR A 183 27.46 1.16 -52.65
CA THR A 183 28.92 1.04 -52.75
C THR A 183 29.34 0.19 -53.95
N LYS A 184 28.64 -0.92 -54.20
CA LYS A 184 28.87 -1.78 -55.37
C LYS A 184 28.63 -1.02 -56.68
N GLU A 185 27.53 -0.28 -56.79
CA GLU A 185 27.19 0.52 -57.97
C GLU A 185 28.27 1.57 -58.27
N VAL A 186 28.75 2.30 -57.24
CA VAL A 186 29.85 3.27 -57.38
C VAL A 186 31.13 2.58 -57.86
N LEU A 187 31.44 1.38 -57.36
CA LEU A 187 32.62 0.64 -57.78
C LEU A 187 32.52 0.16 -59.24
N GLU A 188 31.36 -0.33 -59.67
CA GLU A 188 31.10 -0.74 -61.05
C GLU A 188 31.20 0.44 -62.02
N GLN A 189 30.68 1.60 -61.63
CA GLN A 189 30.83 2.84 -62.40
C GLN A 189 32.30 3.23 -62.55
N LYS A 190 33.07 3.28 -61.44
CA LYS A 190 34.51 3.60 -61.49
C LYS A 190 35.31 2.62 -62.34
N SER A 191 35.02 1.32 -62.22
CA SER A 191 35.66 0.27 -63.03
C SER A 191 35.41 0.48 -64.52
N SER A 192 34.18 0.83 -64.90
CA SER A 192 33.81 1.11 -66.29
C SER A 192 34.52 2.35 -66.84
N SER A 193 34.61 3.43 -66.04
CA SER A 193 35.36 4.64 -66.39
C SER A 193 36.87 4.38 -66.56
N LEU A 194 37.46 3.54 -65.70
CA LEU A 194 38.87 3.16 -65.83
C LEU A 194 39.13 2.34 -67.09
N LYS A 195 38.23 1.41 -67.41
CA LYS A 195 38.33 0.61 -68.65
C LYS A 195 38.23 1.49 -69.90
N SER A 196 37.31 2.46 -69.93
CA SER A 196 37.18 3.37 -71.07
C SER A 196 38.41 4.29 -71.21
N PHE A 197 38.93 4.81 -70.09
CA PHE A 197 40.16 5.60 -70.07
C PHE A 197 41.39 4.80 -70.53
N SER A 198 41.55 3.57 -70.05
CA SER A 198 42.65 2.69 -70.48
C SER A 198 42.59 2.38 -71.98
N LYS A 199 41.38 2.15 -72.52
CA LYS A 199 41.16 1.97 -73.96
C LYS A 199 41.52 3.23 -74.76
N SER A 200 41.09 4.41 -74.31
CA SER A 200 41.40 5.66 -75.03
C SER A 200 42.90 5.94 -75.03
N LEU A 201 43.57 5.78 -73.88
CA LEU A 201 45.02 5.94 -73.78
C LEU A 201 45.77 4.98 -74.70
N SER A 202 45.38 3.71 -74.71
CA SER A 202 45.98 2.69 -75.59
C SER A 202 45.78 3.01 -77.07
N ALA A 203 44.63 3.58 -77.44
CA ALA A 203 44.38 4.03 -78.81
C ALA A 203 45.29 5.21 -79.18
N THR A 204 45.39 6.23 -78.31
CA THR A 204 46.25 7.40 -78.51
C THR A 204 47.72 7.03 -78.69
N LEU A 205 48.23 6.08 -77.90
CA LEU A 205 49.62 5.61 -78.01
C LEU A 205 49.92 4.82 -79.29
N LYS A 206 48.91 4.22 -79.92
CA LYS A 206 49.07 3.47 -81.18
C LYS A 206 49.06 4.36 -82.42
N THR A 207 48.58 5.60 -82.32
CA THR A 207 48.53 6.57 -83.41
C THR A 207 49.76 7.50 -83.48
N GLN A 208 50.69 7.39 -82.53
CA GLN A 208 52.02 8.02 -82.57
C GLN A 208 53.06 7.03 -83.12
#